data_AF-A0A3D2JCS6-F1
#
_entry.id   AF-A0A3D2JCS6-F1
#
_cell.length_a   1.000
_cell.length_b   1.000
_cell.length_c   1.000
_cell.angle_alpha   90.00
_cell.angle_beta   90.00
_cell.angle_gamma   90.00
#
_symmetry.space_group_name_H-M   'P 1'
#
loop_
_entity.id
_entity.type
_entity.pdbx_description
1 polymer ?
#
loop_
_entity_poly.entity_id
_entity_poly.type
_entity_poly.pdbx_seq_one_letter_code
_entity_poly.pdbx_strand_id
1 'polypeptide(L)'
;MQDLEAKFLQDYDEGHPYHQVKHYKHYFMGSIIISEHDTHKFIIDGQQRLTSLTLLLIFLNNLQKQRTDGHRVNLDALIFSDDFGEKSFNLDIDEREACFQALFADKAFEPDGESEAVHTIVARYEDIKDNFPASLRNGNLIHFIFWLTNNVDLIEITTYSDDEAYTIFETMNDRGLSLSPTDMLKGYLLANISPDERAKANDLWKDRLLELSKLGKEEDADFFKAWLRAKYAESIRERKKGASNKDFEIIGTTYHKWIHDESKRIGLMRSEDFKDFVMNRFKNFSGHYMRMQQASKHLIPGMEYIFYNAHNNFTLQYPLMLAPLKAEDDQDTIHRKIRLVSGYLDIFIARRAVNFRTLDYSSIVYTMFNLMKEIRELDLHTLAETLKSKVASMDESFDGVSRFSLNLWSKRYIQHILARMTQYIEAQSGVVSSFETYVSREIKKPFEIEHIWANKYRRHRDEFDTEEEFAEYRNRIGDLVLLPRGFNQSLGDKPYEDKVKAYFGQNLLARSLDKQCYQNNPSFLQYIHQSGLPFRPHETFKKADLDERQKLYQLICEEIWSPARFDKELGG
;
A
#
# COMPACT_ATOMS: atom_id res chain seq x y z
N MET A 1 7.36 37.62 -0.99
CA MET A 1 7.61 39.08 -1.09
C MET A 1 7.79 39.55 -2.53
N GLN A 2 8.70 38.95 -3.31
CA GLN A 2 8.95 39.35 -4.71
C GLN A 2 7.68 39.35 -5.60
N ASP A 3 6.79 38.36 -5.45
CA ASP A 3 5.54 38.32 -6.23
C ASP A 3 4.56 39.46 -5.87
N LEU A 4 4.44 39.79 -4.58
CA LEU A 4 3.60 40.89 -4.10
C LEU A 4 4.13 42.25 -4.58
N GLU A 5 5.45 42.44 -4.48
CA GLU A 5 6.15 43.62 -4.99
C GLU A 5 5.90 43.77 -6.49
N ALA A 6 6.21 42.73 -7.28
CA ALA A 6 6.05 42.76 -8.72
C ALA A 6 4.60 43.03 -9.13
N LYS A 7 3.64 42.45 -8.42
CA LYS A 7 2.21 42.65 -8.72
C LYS A 7 1.76 44.08 -8.41
N PHE A 8 2.16 44.64 -7.28
CA PHE A 8 1.85 46.02 -6.92
C PHE A 8 2.49 47.02 -7.91
N LEU A 9 3.76 46.82 -8.24
CA LEU A 9 4.51 47.73 -9.13
C LEU A 9 4.04 47.67 -10.59
N GLN A 10 3.24 46.68 -11.00
CA GLN A 10 2.64 46.64 -12.34
C GLN A 10 1.64 47.78 -12.59
N ASP A 11 0.96 48.25 -11.53
CA ASP A 11 -0.10 49.26 -11.65
C ASP A 11 0.25 50.55 -10.90
N TYR A 12 1.36 50.58 -10.14
CA TYR A 12 1.82 51.76 -9.41
C TYR A 12 2.65 52.70 -10.29
N ASP A 13 2.23 53.97 -10.34
CA ASP A 13 3.02 55.07 -10.87
C ASP A 13 3.22 56.17 -9.81
N GLU A 14 4.35 56.87 -9.89
CA GLU A 14 4.67 57.99 -9.01
C GLU A 14 3.66 59.12 -9.19
N GLY A 15 3.03 59.55 -8.09
CA GLY A 15 1.99 60.59 -8.10
C GLY A 15 0.55 60.07 -8.11
N HIS A 16 0.31 58.75 -8.18
CA HIS A 16 -1.03 58.21 -7.98
C HIS A 16 -1.61 58.61 -6.61
N PRO A 17 -2.86 59.11 -6.54
CA PRO A 17 -3.53 59.33 -5.26
C PRO A 17 -3.93 57.99 -4.62
N TYR A 18 -4.02 57.92 -3.29
CA TYR A 18 -4.29 56.65 -2.59
C TYR A 18 -5.58 55.94 -3.03
N HIS A 19 -6.63 56.67 -3.41
CA HIS A 19 -7.88 56.05 -3.86
C HIS A 19 -7.73 55.30 -5.20
N GLN A 20 -6.71 55.62 -6.00
CA GLN A 20 -6.41 54.91 -7.25
C GLN A 20 -6.05 53.45 -7.01
N VAL A 21 -5.52 53.12 -5.83
CA VAL A 21 -5.15 51.76 -5.42
C VAL A 21 -6.33 50.79 -5.50
N LYS A 22 -7.57 51.28 -5.29
CA LYS A 22 -8.80 50.46 -5.41
C LYS A 22 -8.97 49.82 -6.79
N HIS A 23 -8.37 50.41 -7.83
CA HIS A 23 -8.45 49.95 -9.21
C HIS A 23 -7.25 49.09 -9.63
N TYR A 24 -6.28 48.87 -8.73
CA TYR A 24 -5.15 48.00 -9.03
C TYR A 24 -5.62 46.55 -9.09
N LYS A 25 -4.87 45.72 -9.83
CA LYS A 25 -5.18 44.31 -9.97
C LYS A 25 -5.06 43.61 -8.63
N HIS A 26 -6.01 42.72 -8.40
CA HIS A 26 -6.00 41.86 -7.23
C HIS A 26 -4.89 40.80 -7.34
N TYR A 27 -4.40 40.38 -6.17
CA TYR A 27 -3.48 39.26 -6.03
C TYR A 27 -4.14 38.16 -5.18
N PHE A 28 -4.26 36.98 -5.76
CA PHE A 28 -4.80 35.83 -5.04
C PHE A 28 -3.69 35.13 -4.26
N MET A 29 -3.82 35.07 -2.93
CA MET A 29 -2.81 34.49 -2.03
C MET A 29 -3.09 33.02 -1.67
N GLY A 30 -4.22 32.47 -2.11
CA GLY A 30 -4.61 31.09 -1.85
C GLY A 30 -5.87 30.97 -0.99
N SER A 31 -6.16 29.76 -0.55
CA SER A 31 -7.32 29.42 0.28
C SER A 31 -6.93 29.03 1.70
N ILE A 32 -7.75 29.39 2.68
CA ILE A 32 -7.67 28.93 4.06
C ILE A 32 -8.87 28.02 4.33
N ILE A 33 -8.65 26.92 5.06
CA ILE A 33 -9.71 25.98 5.43
C ILE A 33 -9.98 26.14 6.91
N ILE A 34 -11.24 26.35 7.26
CA ILE A 34 -11.69 26.58 8.62
C ILE A 34 -12.78 25.57 8.97
N SER A 35 -12.63 24.92 10.12
CA SER A 35 -13.70 24.15 10.76
C SER A 35 -14.41 25.05 11.76
N GLU A 36 -15.72 25.22 11.59
CA GLU A 36 -16.55 26.03 12.48
C GLU A 36 -17.27 25.13 13.47
N HIS A 37 -16.93 25.29 14.76
CA HIS A 37 -17.58 24.62 15.88
C HIS A 37 -18.12 25.68 16.84
N ASP A 38 -19.44 25.72 17.02
CA ASP A 38 -20.15 26.74 17.82
C ASP A 38 -19.80 28.18 17.40
N THR A 39 -19.24 29.00 18.31
CA THR A 39 -18.80 30.39 18.05
C THR A 39 -17.31 30.50 17.72
N HIS A 40 -16.58 29.39 17.64
CA HIS A 40 -15.13 29.38 17.44
C HIS A 40 -14.77 28.80 16.06
N LYS A 41 -13.82 29.46 15.39
CA LYS A 41 -13.30 29.07 14.09
C LYS A 41 -11.91 28.47 14.25
N PHE A 42 -11.74 27.22 13.86
CA PHE A 42 -10.46 26.50 13.92
C PHE A 42 -9.83 26.43 12.52
N ILE A 43 -8.59 26.86 12.40
CA ILE A 43 -7.86 26.78 11.12
C ILE A 43 -7.38 25.34 10.94
N ILE A 44 -7.87 24.68 9.88
CA ILE A 44 -7.46 23.33 9.48
C ILE A 44 -6.27 23.40 8.51
N ASP A 45 -6.28 24.39 7.61
CA ASP A 45 -5.18 24.65 6.67
C ASP A 45 -5.00 26.14 6.37
N GLY A 46 -3.78 26.54 6.05
CA GLY A 46 -3.39 27.94 5.82
C GLY A 46 -2.76 28.64 7.02
N GLN A 47 -2.51 27.93 8.12
CA GLN A 47 -1.92 28.51 9.34
C GLN A 47 -0.54 29.15 9.09
N GLN A 48 0.34 28.51 8.32
CA GLN A 48 1.66 29.07 7.97
C GLN A 48 1.53 30.33 7.10
N ARG A 49 0.54 30.36 6.20
CA ARG A 49 0.26 31.51 5.33
C ARG A 49 -0.25 32.69 6.15
N LEU A 50 -1.22 32.46 7.02
CA LEU A 50 -1.74 33.48 7.93
C LEU A 50 -0.65 33.98 8.86
N THR A 51 0.16 33.10 9.44
CA THR A 51 1.32 33.48 10.28
C THR A 51 2.27 34.40 9.51
N SER A 52 2.62 34.05 8.27
CA SER A 52 3.52 34.86 7.43
C SER A 52 2.92 36.23 7.10
N LEU A 53 1.61 36.29 6.82
CA LEU A 53 0.90 37.55 6.56
C LEU A 53 0.83 38.42 7.81
N THR A 54 0.55 37.85 8.99
CA THR A 54 0.55 38.54 10.28
C THR A 54 1.92 39.14 10.57
N LEU A 55 3.01 38.39 10.36
CA LEU A 55 4.37 38.91 10.54
C LEU A 55 4.69 40.06 9.59
N LEU A 56 4.26 39.96 8.33
CA LEU A 56 4.39 41.06 7.37
C LEU A 56 3.60 42.30 7.81
N LEU A 57 2.38 42.14 8.29
CA LEU A 57 1.56 43.24 8.82
C LEU A 57 2.20 43.90 10.04
N ILE A 58 2.75 43.11 10.96
CA ILE A 58 3.48 43.62 12.13
C ILE A 58 4.71 44.43 11.67
N PHE A 59 5.49 43.90 10.74
CA PHE A 59 6.65 44.59 10.18
C PHE A 59 6.24 45.92 9.50
N LEU A 60 5.22 45.90 8.64
CA LEU A 60 4.72 47.10 7.96
C LEU A 60 4.17 48.13 8.95
N ASN A 61 3.52 47.68 10.02
CA ASN A 61 3.06 48.55 11.11
C ASN A 61 4.23 49.27 11.79
N ASN A 62 5.34 48.57 12.05
CA ASN A 62 6.53 49.20 12.64
C ASN A 62 7.23 50.12 11.64
N LEU A 63 7.34 49.72 10.37
CA LEU A 63 7.96 50.51 9.32
C LEU A 63 7.21 51.83 9.07
N GLN A 64 5.88 51.83 9.02
CA GLN A 64 5.11 53.06 8.82
C GLN A 64 5.19 54.03 10.02
N LYS A 65 5.46 53.54 11.24
CA LYS A 65 5.66 54.41 12.43
C LYS A 65 6.89 55.29 12.31
N GLN A 66 7.90 54.86 11.54
CA GLN A 66 9.15 55.59 11.31
C GLN A 66 8.98 56.77 10.33
N ARG A 67 7.83 56.87 9.64
CA ARG A 67 7.55 57.96 8.72
C ARG A 67 7.24 59.28 9.45
N THR A 68 7.73 60.37 8.89
CA THR A 68 7.57 61.73 9.44
C THR A 68 6.37 62.50 8.88
N ASP A 69 5.72 62.00 7.81
CA ASP A 69 4.60 62.66 7.12
C ASP A 69 3.23 62.43 7.80
N GLY A 70 3.20 61.63 8.88
CA GLY A 70 2.02 61.44 9.74
C GLY A 70 0.91 60.57 9.13
N HIS A 71 0.99 60.21 7.85
CA HIS A 71 -0.01 59.37 7.20
C HIS A 71 0.25 57.89 7.48
N ARG A 72 -0.73 57.20 8.07
CA ARG A 72 -0.64 55.80 8.49
C ARG A 72 -1.93 55.05 8.17
N VAL A 73 -1.80 53.78 7.80
CA VAL A 73 -2.92 52.86 7.62
C VAL A 73 -3.16 52.12 8.94
N ASN A 74 -4.42 52.06 9.38
CA ASN A 74 -4.76 51.29 10.56
C ASN A 74 -4.72 49.78 10.24
N LEU A 75 -3.78 49.06 10.84
CA LEU A 75 -3.59 47.61 10.68
C LEU A 75 -4.02 46.82 11.92
N ASP A 76 -4.47 47.51 12.96
CA ASP A 76 -4.71 46.95 14.29
C ASP A 76 -5.71 45.79 14.23
N ALA A 77 -6.87 45.99 13.61
CA ALA A 77 -7.92 44.97 13.49
C ALA A 77 -7.51 43.73 12.67
N LEU A 78 -6.45 43.82 11.85
CA LEU A 78 -5.92 42.67 11.09
C LEU A 78 -4.91 41.86 11.91
N ILE A 79 -4.31 42.46 12.93
CA ILE A 79 -3.30 41.84 13.78
C ILE A 79 -3.95 41.31 15.07
N PHE A 80 -4.87 42.06 15.67
CA PHE A 80 -5.51 41.75 16.95
C PHE A 80 -7.01 42.06 16.96
N SER A 81 -7.71 41.38 17.87
CA SER A 81 -9.05 41.68 18.33
C SER A 81 -9.02 42.35 19.71
N ASP A 82 -10.01 43.20 19.98
CA ASP A 82 -10.24 43.82 21.29
C ASP A 82 -11.52 43.21 21.87
N ASP A 83 -11.39 42.49 22.98
CA ASP A 83 -12.51 41.98 23.76
C ASP A 83 -12.55 42.69 25.12
N PHE A 84 -13.46 43.65 25.25
CA PHE A 84 -13.65 44.45 26.47
C PHE A 84 -12.37 45.07 27.07
N GLY A 85 -11.42 45.49 26.23
CA GLY A 85 -10.17 46.12 26.64
C GLY A 85 -8.98 45.17 26.78
N GLU A 86 -9.18 43.86 26.61
CA GLU A 86 -8.11 42.88 26.45
C GLU A 86 -7.82 42.67 24.96
N LYS A 87 -6.56 42.90 24.56
CA LYS A 87 -6.11 42.67 23.19
C LYS A 87 -5.58 41.25 23.06
N SER A 88 -6.11 40.50 22.10
CA SER A 88 -5.63 39.16 21.71
C SER A 88 -5.27 39.15 20.23
N PHE A 89 -4.23 38.41 19.82
CA PHE A 89 -3.92 38.29 18.41
C PHE A 89 -5.00 37.47 17.69
N ASN A 90 -5.29 37.83 16.44
CA ASN A 90 -6.28 37.10 15.62
C ASN A 90 -5.87 35.63 15.35
N LEU A 91 -4.59 35.30 15.54
CA LEU A 91 -4.05 33.94 15.55
C LEU A 91 -3.74 33.55 17.00
N ASP A 92 -4.76 33.17 17.74
CA ASP A 92 -4.66 32.89 19.17
C ASP A 92 -4.02 31.51 19.41
N ILE A 93 -2.74 31.54 19.79
CA ILE A 93 -1.93 30.36 20.13
C ILE A 93 -1.07 30.77 21.32
N ASP A 94 -1.43 30.29 22.50
CA ASP A 94 -0.84 30.66 23.81
C ASP A 94 0.70 30.75 23.79
N GLU A 95 1.36 29.77 23.18
CA GLU A 95 2.83 29.69 23.11
C GLU A 95 3.49 30.80 22.28
N ARG A 96 2.74 31.51 21.43
CA ARG A 96 3.28 32.53 20.49
C ARG A 96 3.00 33.96 20.93
N GLU A 97 2.11 34.15 21.90
CA GLU A 97 1.60 35.45 22.32
C GLU A 97 2.75 36.40 22.73
N ALA A 98 3.62 35.94 23.63
CA ALA A 98 4.76 36.72 24.11
C ALA A 98 5.70 37.16 22.98
N CYS A 99 5.95 36.28 22.01
CA CYS A 99 6.76 36.58 20.84
C CYS A 99 6.07 37.65 19.97
N PHE A 100 4.81 37.46 19.59
CA PHE A 100 4.09 38.42 18.75
C PHE A 100 3.97 39.80 19.42
N GLN A 101 3.72 39.86 20.73
CA GLN A 101 3.72 41.12 21.50
C GLN A 101 5.07 41.84 21.41
N ALA A 102 6.18 41.12 21.58
CA ALA A 102 7.52 41.69 21.49
C ALA A 102 7.81 42.24 20.09
N LEU A 103 7.49 41.48 19.04
CA LEU A 103 7.68 41.90 17.65
C LEU A 103 6.79 43.12 17.30
N PHE A 104 5.55 43.14 17.78
CA PHE A 104 4.64 44.28 17.58
C PHE A 104 5.11 45.56 18.30
N ALA A 105 5.74 45.41 19.45
CA ALA A 105 6.36 46.51 20.20
C ALA A 105 7.72 46.94 19.62
N ASP A 106 8.18 46.31 18.53
CA ASP A 106 9.50 46.52 17.90
C ASP A 106 10.66 46.27 18.88
N LYS A 107 10.51 45.26 19.75
CA LYS A 107 11.54 44.82 20.70
C LYS A 107 12.19 43.53 20.23
N ALA A 108 13.48 43.36 20.53
CA ALA A 108 14.15 42.09 20.34
C ALA A 108 13.51 41.01 21.23
N PHE A 109 13.37 39.79 20.69
CA PHE A 109 12.87 38.62 21.40
C PHE A 109 13.89 37.50 21.26
N GLU A 110 14.43 37.04 22.37
CA GLU A 110 15.36 35.92 22.42
C GLU A 110 14.55 34.63 22.59
N PRO A 111 14.53 33.72 21.60
CA PRO A 111 13.70 32.51 21.67
C PRO A 111 14.33 31.38 22.52
N ASP A 112 15.39 31.64 23.28
CA ASP A 112 16.09 30.60 24.07
C ASP A 112 15.18 29.93 25.10
N GLY A 113 14.97 28.62 24.95
CA GLY A 113 14.09 27.83 25.81
C GLY A 113 12.63 27.78 25.37
N GLU A 114 12.27 28.45 24.27
CA GLU A 114 10.95 28.42 23.65
C GLU A 114 10.81 27.27 22.63
N SER A 115 9.60 27.10 22.09
CA SER A 115 9.34 26.07 21.08
C SER A 115 10.01 26.37 19.74
N GLU A 116 10.30 25.34 18.95
CA GLU A 116 10.87 25.47 17.59
C GLU A 116 10.00 26.37 16.67
N ALA A 117 8.69 26.39 16.92
CA ALA A 117 7.76 27.28 16.22
C ALA A 117 8.04 28.76 16.51
N VAL A 118 8.34 29.12 17.77
CA VAL A 118 8.71 30.49 18.17
C VAL A 118 10.07 30.87 17.56
N HIS A 119 11.05 29.98 17.61
CA HIS A 119 12.34 30.19 16.92
C HIS A 119 12.14 30.48 15.43
N THR A 120 11.27 29.72 14.77
CA THR A 120 10.96 29.91 13.34
C THR A 120 10.28 31.25 13.08
N ILE A 121 9.35 31.67 13.94
CA ILE A 121 8.65 32.95 13.82
C ILE A 121 9.64 34.12 13.90
N VAL A 122 10.53 34.12 14.90
CA VAL A 122 11.56 35.16 15.07
C VAL A 122 12.46 35.21 13.84
N ALA A 123 12.99 34.06 13.41
CA ALA A 123 13.85 33.99 12.22
C ALA A 123 13.14 34.51 10.96
N ARG A 124 11.87 34.16 10.74
CA ARG A 124 11.10 34.62 9.58
C ARG A 124 10.77 36.12 9.65
N TYR A 125 10.60 36.68 10.84
CA TYR A 125 10.43 38.11 11.00
C TYR A 125 11.71 38.88 10.66
N GLU A 126 12.87 38.39 11.08
CA GLU A 126 14.17 38.95 10.68
C GLU A 126 14.41 38.78 9.18
N ASP A 127 14.05 37.63 8.58
CA ASP A 127 14.09 37.45 7.13
C ASP A 127 13.25 38.51 6.40
N ILE A 128 12.07 38.86 6.92
CA ILE A 128 11.23 39.92 6.36
C ILE A 128 11.96 41.26 6.47
N LYS A 129 12.55 41.61 7.62
CA LYS A 129 13.30 42.87 7.80
C LYS A 129 14.46 43.00 6.83
N ASP A 130 15.25 41.94 6.68
CA ASP A 130 16.46 41.92 5.86
C ASP A 130 16.13 41.93 4.37
N ASN A 131 15.07 41.22 3.96
CA ASN A 131 14.72 41.03 2.55
C ASN A 131 13.56 41.91 2.08
N PHE A 132 13.00 42.80 2.92
CA PHE A 132 11.91 43.67 2.48
C PHE A 132 12.38 44.62 1.36
N PRO A 133 11.73 44.61 0.19
CA PRO A 133 12.23 45.31 -1.01
C PRO A 133 12.46 46.80 -0.79
N ALA A 134 13.66 47.29 -1.16
CA ALA A 134 14.00 48.72 -1.05
C ALA A 134 13.07 49.62 -1.87
N SER A 135 12.56 49.09 -3.00
CA SER A 135 11.56 49.72 -3.88
C SER A 135 10.24 50.05 -3.18
N LEU A 136 9.90 49.35 -2.10
CA LEU A 136 8.66 49.54 -1.33
C LEU A 136 8.86 50.37 -0.05
N ARG A 137 10.10 50.74 0.28
CA ARG A 137 10.42 51.49 1.51
C ARG A 137 10.18 53.00 1.37
N ASN A 138 10.22 53.54 0.14
CA ASN A 138 10.25 54.99 -0.12
C ASN A 138 9.11 55.44 -1.05
N GLY A 139 8.41 56.52 -0.68
CA GLY A 139 7.37 57.18 -1.49
C GLY A 139 6.05 56.41 -1.67
N ASN A 140 6.10 55.08 -1.81
CA ASN A 140 4.98 54.21 -2.19
C ASN A 140 4.52 53.24 -1.09
N LEU A 141 5.19 53.21 0.07
CA LEU A 141 4.91 52.28 1.17
C LEU A 141 3.43 52.28 1.57
N ILE A 142 2.82 53.46 1.70
CA ILE A 142 1.41 53.59 2.09
C ILE A 142 0.48 53.02 1.01
N HIS A 143 0.75 53.30 -0.27
CA HIS A 143 0.00 52.71 -1.38
C HIS A 143 0.11 51.19 -1.37
N PHE A 144 1.29 50.65 -1.07
CA PHE A 144 1.49 49.20 -0.94
C PHE A 144 0.70 48.62 0.24
N ILE A 145 0.67 49.29 1.40
CA ILE A 145 -0.12 48.83 2.55
C ILE A 145 -1.62 48.87 2.24
N PHE A 146 -2.11 49.92 1.56
CA PHE A 146 -3.51 49.94 1.09
C PHE A 146 -3.81 48.81 0.11
N TRP A 147 -2.91 48.56 -0.83
CA TRP A 147 -3.07 47.49 -1.81
C TRP A 147 -3.07 46.12 -1.13
N LEU A 148 -2.12 45.86 -0.21
CA LEU A 148 -2.04 44.61 0.55
C LEU A 148 -3.31 44.35 1.36
N THR A 149 -3.93 45.38 1.92
CA THR A 149 -5.12 45.24 2.79
C THR A 149 -6.45 45.19 2.04
N ASN A 150 -6.51 45.66 0.79
CA ASN A 150 -7.77 45.79 0.04
C ASN A 150 -7.80 45.01 -1.28
N ASN A 151 -6.64 44.60 -1.81
CA ASN A 151 -6.51 43.98 -3.14
C ASN A 151 -5.74 42.65 -3.09
N VAL A 152 -5.40 42.14 -1.90
CA VAL A 152 -4.86 40.78 -1.74
C VAL A 152 -5.96 39.89 -1.18
N ASP A 153 -6.36 38.92 -1.99
CA ASP A 153 -7.54 38.09 -1.71
C ASP A 153 -7.13 36.72 -1.17
N LEU A 154 -7.85 36.27 -0.14
CA LEU A 154 -7.83 34.91 0.39
C LEU A 154 -9.23 34.31 0.23
N ILE A 155 -9.31 33.03 -0.15
CA ILE A 155 -10.59 32.29 -0.16
C ILE A 155 -10.73 31.57 1.19
N GLU A 156 -11.73 31.92 1.98
CA GLU A 156 -12.14 31.14 3.14
C GLU A 156 -13.04 29.99 2.70
N ILE A 157 -12.67 28.77 3.06
CA ILE A 157 -13.51 27.57 2.91
C ILE A 157 -13.93 27.13 4.31
N THR A 158 -15.19 27.34 4.63
CA THR A 158 -15.76 26.97 5.93
C THR A 158 -16.45 25.62 5.83
N THR A 159 -16.14 24.71 6.75
CA THR A 159 -16.77 23.40 6.88
C THR A 159 -17.36 23.22 8.27
N TYR A 160 -18.48 22.51 8.34
CA TYR A 160 -19.21 22.25 9.59
C TYR A 160 -18.91 20.85 10.18
N SER A 161 -17.96 20.13 9.58
CA SER A 161 -17.46 18.86 10.11
C SER A 161 -15.96 18.72 9.82
N ASP A 162 -15.22 18.19 10.77
CA ASP A 162 -13.78 17.96 10.61
C ASP A 162 -13.48 16.94 9.49
N ASP A 163 -14.41 16.03 9.21
CA ASP A 163 -14.29 15.04 8.12
C ASP A 163 -14.39 15.70 6.73
N GLU A 164 -15.29 16.67 6.55
CA GLU A 164 -15.39 17.46 5.30
C GLU A 164 -14.21 18.41 5.16
N ALA A 165 -13.81 19.08 6.25
CA ALA A 165 -12.63 19.95 6.30
C ALA A 165 -11.38 19.20 5.83
N TYR A 166 -11.22 17.98 6.34
CA TYR A 166 -10.10 17.11 6.04
C TYR A 166 -10.16 16.57 4.60
N THR A 167 -11.34 16.22 4.09
CA THR A 167 -11.49 15.79 2.69
C THR A 167 -11.15 16.92 1.70
N ILE A 168 -11.57 18.15 2.00
CA ILE A 168 -11.22 19.34 1.22
C ILE A 168 -9.72 19.60 1.33
N PHE A 169 -9.15 19.46 2.52
CA PHE A 169 -7.71 19.55 2.73
C PHE A 169 -6.95 18.53 1.86
N GLU A 170 -7.26 17.23 1.94
CA GLU A 170 -6.59 16.19 1.14
C GLU A 170 -6.66 16.46 -0.36
N THR A 171 -7.84 16.85 -0.87
CA THR A 171 -8.02 17.16 -2.29
C THR A 171 -7.33 18.45 -2.74
N MET A 172 -7.12 19.40 -1.84
CA MET A 172 -6.43 20.67 -2.10
C MET A 172 -4.91 20.55 -1.96
N ASN A 173 -4.43 19.67 -1.07
CA ASN A 173 -3.02 19.44 -0.75
C ASN A 173 -2.30 18.52 -1.74
N ASP A 174 -3.00 17.97 -2.73
CA ASP A 174 -2.45 17.25 -3.89
C ASP A 174 -1.49 18.10 -4.76
N ARG A 175 -1.15 19.32 -4.31
CA ARG A 175 -0.23 20.28 -4.95
C ARG A 175 0.95 20.74 -4.06
N GLY A 176 1.12 20.22 -2.83
CA GLY A 176 2.23 20.50 -1.90
C GLY A 176 2.69 19.27 -1.09
N LEU A 177 3.84 19.35 -0.40
CA LEU A 177 4.36 18.23 0.42
C LEU A 177 3.52 18.02 1.69
N SER A 178 2.63 17.02 1.63
CA SER A 178 1.72 16.62 2.73
C SER A 178 2.47 15.95 3.90
N LEU A 179 1.99 16.16 5.13
CA LEU A 179 2.31 15.32 6.30
C LEU A 179 1.67 13.95 6.09
N SER A 180 2.46 12.89 6.10
CA SER A 180 1.90 11.56 5.86
C SER A 180 1.06 11.09 7.06
N PRO A 181 0.05 10.21 6.85
CA PRO A 181 -0.64 9.52 7.94
C PRO A 181 0.33 8.83 8.92
N THR A 182 1.48 8.38 8.42
CA THR A 182 2.55 7.78 9.24
C THR A 182 3.16 8.81 10.19
N ASP A 183 3.42 10.03 9.72
CA ASP A 183 3.98 11.12 10.52
C ASP A 183 2.99 11.62 11.59
N MET A 184 1.71 11.70 11.25
CA MET A 184 0.66 12.05 12.20
C MET A 184 0.54 11.02 13.31
N LEU A 185 0.57 9.73 12.95
CA LEU A 185 0.56 8.64 13.93
C LEU A 185 1.78 8.72 14.86
N LYS A 186 2.97 8.98 14.31
CA LYS A 186 4.20 9.18 15.08
C LYS A 186 4.03 10.28 16.12
N GLY A 187 3.56 11.46 15.69
CA GLY A 187 3.37 12.62 16.57
C GLY A 187 2.47 12.29 17.76
N TYR A 188 1.31 11.67 17.49
CA TYR A 188 0.38 11.24 18.53
C TYR A 188 1.01 10.24 19.52
N LEU A 189 1.66 9.18 19.01
CA LEU A 189 2.25 8.16 19.87
C LEU A 189 3.39 8.71 20.73
N LEU A 190 4.28 9.53 20.17
CA LEU A 190 5.42 10.09 20.90
C LEU A 190 5.01 11.14 21.93
N ALA A 191 3.99 11.96 21.62
CA ALA A 191 3.48 12.98 22.55
C ALA A 191 2.96 12.37 23.87
N ASN A 192 2.44 11.14 23.80
CA ASN A 192 1.91 10.42 24.96
C ASN A 192 2.96 9.56 25.70
N ILE A 193 4.22 9.55 25.25
CA ILE A 193 5.34 8.90 25.96
C ILE A 193 6.05 9.93 26.85
N SER A 194 6.49 9.48 28.03
CA SER A 194 7.29 10.25 28.98
C SER A 194 8.54 10.87 28.33
N PRO A 195 8.94 12.10 28.70
CA PRO A 195 10.06 12.80 28.07
C PRO A 195 11.37 12.00 28.05
N ASP A 196 11.69 11.30 29.15
CA ASP A 196 12.92 10.52 29.31
C ASP A 196 13.03 9.33 28.33
N GLU A 197 11.89 8.81 27.86
CA GLU A 197 11.82 7.62 27.02
C GLU A 197 11.45 7.94 25.57
N ARG A 198 10.92 9.15 25.32
CA ARG A 198 10.50 9.64 24.00
C ARG A 198 11.63 9.65 22.98
N ALA A 199 12.85 9.99 23.40
CA ALA A 199 14.01 10.01 22.50
C ALA A 199 14.31 8.62 21.91
N LYS A 200 14.36 7.58 22.75
CA LYS A 200 14.60 6.19 22.32
C LYS A 200 13.49 5.68 21.40
N ALA A 201 12.23 6.02 21.70
CA ALA A 201 11.09 5.67 20.85
C ALA A 201 11.14 6.37 19.48
N ASN A 202 11.54 7.64 19.45
CA ASN A 202 11.71 8.40 18.20
C ASN A 202 12.83 7.82 17.32
N ASP A 203 13.96 7.43 17.91
CA ASP A 203 15.08 6.84 17.18
C ASP A 203 14.69 5.48 16.59
N LEU A 204 14.10 4.59 17.38
CA LEU A 204 13.57 3.31 16.88
C LEU A 204 12.55 3.53 15.75
N TRP A 205 11.69 4.53 15.88
CA TRP A 205 10.71 4.85 14.84
C TRP A 205 11.38 5.26 13.53
N LYS A 206 12.35 6.16 13.59
CA LYS A 206 13.12 6.60 12.41
C LYS A 206 13.83 5.43 11.73
N ASP A 207 14.50 4.58 12.52
CA ASP A 207 15.23 3.42 12.01
C ASP A 207 14.29 2.44 11.28
N ARG A 208 13.14 2.13 11.88
CA ARG A 208 12.16 1.22 11.27
C ARG A 208 11.51 1.80 10.02
N LEU A 209 11.18 3.09 10.00
CA LEU A 209 10.67 3.73 8.78
C LEU A 209 11.72 3.74 7.66
N LEU A 210 12.99 3.96 7.99
CA LEU A 210 14.06 3.90 7.01
C LEU A 210 14.22 2.48 6.43
N GLU A 211 14.05 1.43 7.24
CA GLU A 211 14.04 0.05 6.76
C GLU A 211 12.82 -0.26 5.86
N LEU A 212 11.62 0.17 6.27
CA LEU A 212 10.39 -0.03 5.50
C LEU A 212 10.45 0.71 4.16
N SER A 213 10.90 1.96 4.14
CA SER A 213 11.02 2.75 2.90
C SER A 213 12.01 2.17 1.87
N LYS A 214 13.02 1.40 2.32
CA LYS A 214 13.92 0.67 1.40
C LYS A 214 13.22 -0.46 0.65
N LEU A 215 12.07 -0.93 1.15
CA LEU A 215 11.33 -2.02 0.53
C LEU A 215 10.49 -1.56 -0.67
N GLY A 216 10.19 -0.27 -0.79
CA GLY A 216 9.28 0.25 -1.81
C GLY A 216 8.64 1.57 -1.42
N LYS A 217 7.89 2.16 -2.36
CA LYS A 217 7.13 3.39 -2.14
C LYS A 217 5.93 3.09 -1.22
N GLU A 218 5.67 3.94 -0.23
CA GLU A 218 4.51 3.85 0.69
C GLU A 218 4.42 2.55 1.52
N GLU A 219 5.50 1.76 1.58
CA GLU A 219 5.56 0.50 2.33
C GLU A 219 5.38 0.69 3.84
N ASP A 220 5.76 1.85 4.37
CA ASP A 220 5.48 2.23 5.75
C ASP A 220 3.98 2.33 6.01
N ALA A 221 3.25 3.04 5.15
CA ALA A 221 1.81 3.17 5.26
C ALA A 221 1.12 1.81 5.06
N ASP A 222 1.57 1.01 4.10
CA ASP A 222 1.00 -0.31 3.84
C ASP A 222 1.26 -1.30 4.98
N PHE A 223 2.42 -1.21 5.63
CA PHE A 223 2.71 -1.92 6.87
C PHE A 223 1.68 -1.58 7.96
N PHE A 224 1.46 -0.28 8.26
CA PHE A 224 0.51 0.11 9.31
C PHE A 224 -0.91 -0.33 8.96
N LYS A 225 -1.36 -0.15 7.71
CA LYS A 225 -2.66 -0.66 7.25
C LYS A 225 -2.79 -2.17 7.48
N ALA A 226 -1.78 -2.95 7.10
CA ALA A 226 -1.80 -4.41 7.23
C ALA A 226 -1.80 -4.84 8.70
N TRP A 227 -0.89 -4.29 9.50
CA TRP A 227 -0.75 -4.64 10.91
C TRP A 227 -2.00 -4.28 11.72
N LEU A 228 -2.52 -3.07 11.55
CA LEU A 228 -3.67 -2.60 12.34
C LEU A 228 -4.95 -3.33 11.94
N ARG A 229 -5.15 -3.64 10.64
CA ARG A 229 -6.26 -4.50 10.21
C ARG A 229 -6.18 -5.89 10.82
N ALA A 230 -4.98 -6.48 10.78
CA ALA A 230 -4.74 -7.82 11.32
C ALA A 230 -5.10 -7.92 12.80
N LYS A 231 -4.70 -6.93 13.59
CA LYS A 231 -4.82 -6.98 15.05
C LYS A 231 -6.10 -6.38 15.60
N TYR A 232 -6.72 -5.41 14.91
CA TYR A 232 -7.76 -4.61 15.55
C TYR A 232 -9.02 -4.34 14.73
N ALA A 233 -9.07 -4.65 13.43
CA ALA A 233 -10.29 -4.42 12.66
C ALA A 233 -11.41 -5.38 13.10
N GLU A 234 -12.48 -4.85 13.70
CA GLU A 234 -13.64 -5.63 14.17
C GLU A 234 -14.84 -5.55 13.23
N SER A 235 -14.92 -4.49 12.42
CA SER A 235 -16.02 -4.24 11.50
C SER A 235 -15.54 -3.86 10.09
N ILE A 236 -16.38 -4.19 9.10
CA ILE A 236 -16.18 -3.87 7.68
C ILE A 236 -17.45 -3.21 7.13
N ARG A 237 -17.29 -2.23 6.24
CA ARG A 237 -18.39 -1.48 5.62
C ARG A 237 -19.30 -2.39 4.83
N GLU A 238 -20.62 -2.28 5.04
CA GLU A 238 -21.65 -2.99 4.27
C GLU A 238 -21.56 -2.73 2.75
N ARG A 239 -21.83 -3.76 1.93
CA ARG A 239 -21.93 -3.66 0.46
C ARG A 239 -23.24 -2.99 0.00
N LYS A 240 -23.54 -1.81 0.53
CA LYS A 240 -24.72 -1.00 0.14
C LYS A 240 -24.30 0.44 -0.11
N LYS A 241 -24.95 1.07 -1.09
CA LYS A 241 -24.74 2.49 -1.41
C LYS A 241 -25.08 3.34 -0.17
N GLY A 242 -24.21 4.28 0.16
CA GLY A 242 -24.37 5.16 1.32
C GLY A 242 -23.96 4.55 2.67
N ALA A 243 -23.52 3.29 2.72
CA ALA A 243 -22.96 2.73 3.95
C ALA A 243 -21.70 3.50 4.39
N SER A 244 -21.57 3.77 5.69
CA SER A 244 -20.40 4.42 6.26
C SER A 244 -19.19 3.47 6.34
N ASN A 245 -18.00 4.04 6.23
CA ASN A 245 -16.75 3.30 6.45
C ASN A 245 -16.69 2.79 7.91
N LYS A 246 -16.10 1.62 8.09
CA LYS A 246 -15.93 0.95 9.39
C LYS A 246 -14.46 0.67 9.65
N ASP A 247 -14.11 -0.07 10.71
CA ASP A 247 -12.71 -0.24 11.12
C ASP A 247 -11.80 -0.61 9.95
N PHE A 248 -12.20 -1.59 9.13
CA PHE A 248 -11.37 -2.07 8.04
C PHE A 248 -11.09 -1.02 6.96
N GLU A 249 -12.08 -0.20 6.59
CA GLU A 249 -11.94 0.90 5.63
C GLU A 249 -11.18 2.08 6.25
N ILE A 250 -11.55 2.50 7.46
CA ILE A 250 -10.95 3.63 8.16
C ILE A 250 -9.46 3.37 8.41
N ILE A 251 -9.07 2.18 8.88
CA ILE A 251 -7.64 1.81 9.01
C ILE A 251 -6.95 1.83 7.63
N GLY A 252 -7.68 1.52 6.56
CA GLY A 252 -7.13 1.54 5.20
C GLY A 252 -6.72 2.91 4.70
N THR A 253 -7.33 3.98 5.22
CA THR A 253 -7.19 5.35 4.73
C THR A 253 -6.59 6.27 5.80
N THR A 254 -7.13 6.24 7.01
CA THR A 254 -6.86 7.18 8.11
C THR A 254 -6.57 6.44 9.41
N TYR A 255 -5.63 5.49 9.37
CA TYR A 255 -5.27 4.69 10.55
C TYR A 255 -4.75 5.49 11.75
N HIS A 256 -4.14 6.67 11.53
CA HIS A 256 -3.69 7.56 12.59
C HIS A 256 -4.88 8.07 13.43
N LYS A 257 -5.96 8.50 12.76
CA LYS A 257 -7.22 8.91 13.40
C LYS A 257 -7.89 7.74 14.09
N TRP A 258 -7.94 6.59 13.43
CA TRP A 258 -8.51 5.38 14.04
C TRP A 258 -7.78 5.00 15.34
N ILE A 259 -6.44 5.04 15.38
CA ILE A 259 -5.67 4.75 16.61
C ILE A 259 -5.97 5.78 17.70
N HIS A 260 -6.06 7.05 17.35
CA HIS A 260 -6.40 8.11 18.29
C HIS A 260 -7.78 7.87 18.92
N ASP A 261 -8.79 7.69 18.08
CA ASP A 261 -10.20 7.56 18.48
C ASP A 261 -10.45 6.25 19.25
N GLU A 262 -9.76 5.18 18.87
CA GLU A 262 -9.89 3.84 19.45
C GLU A 262 -8.80 3.51 20.48
N SER A 263 -8.02 4.51 20.90
CA SER A 263 -6.88 4.36 21.83
C SER A 263 -7.23 3.55 23.08
N LYS A 264 -8.36 3.87 23.71
CA LYS A 264 -8.87 3.14 24.88
C LYS A 264 -9.19 1.68 24.57
N ARG A 265 -9.79 1.40 23.39
CA ARG A 265 -10.18 0.05 22.96
C ARG A 265 -8.96 -0.84 22.73
N ILE A 266 -7.86 -0.28 22.22
CA ILE A 266 -6.61 -1.01 21.98
C ILE A 266 -5.63 -0.96 23.16
N GLY A 267 -6.05 -0.40 24.29
CA GLY A 267 -5.29 -0.39 25.55
C GLY A 267 -4.18 0.65 25.63
N LEU A 268 -4.28 1.77 24.91
CA LEU A 268 -3.38 2.91 25.02
C LEU A 268 -3.94 3.94 26.01
N MET A 269 -3.62 3.79 27.29
CA MET A 269 -4.20 4.61 28.37
C MET A 269 -3.18 5.46 29.11
N ARG A 270 -1.94 4.98 29.24
CA ARG A 270 -0.83 5.63 29.96
C ARG A 270 0.46 5.55 29.16
N SER A 271 1.44 6.38 29.53
CA SER A 271 2.74 6.47 28.86
C SER A 271 3.42 5.13 28.59
N GLU A 272 3.36 4.19 29.54
CA GLU A 272 3.94 2.85 29.39
C GLU A 272 3.30 2.05 28.24
N ASP A 273 2.01 2.24 27.97
CA ASP A 273 1.30 1.52 26.91
C ASP A 273 1.69 2.07 25.52
N PHE A 274 1.83 3.39 25.39
CA PHE A 274 2.32 4.03 24.16
C PHE A 274 3.76 3.65 23.86
N LYS A 275 4.59 3.57 24.91
CA LYS A 275 5.96 3.07 24.81
C LYS A 275 5.98 1.61 24.36
N ASP A 276 5.18 0.73 24.96
CA ASP A 276 5.08 -0.68 24.56
C ASP A 276 4.65 -0.81 23.09
N PHE A 277 3.68 0.00 22.67
CA PHE A 277 3.21 0.02 21.29
C PHE A 277 4.33 0.32 20.30
N VAL A 278 5.19 1.30 20.58
CA VAL A 278 6.32 1.68 19.69
C VAL A 278 7.50 0.71 19.85
N MET A 279 7.98 0.53 21.07
CA MET A 279 9.24 -0.16 21.35
C MET A 279 9.16 -1.67 21.17
N ASN A 280 7.98 -2.26 21.37
CA ASN A 280 7.77 -3.71 21.29
C ASN A 280 6.87 -4.07 20.11
N ARG A 281 5.62 -3.61 20.09
CA ARG A 281 4.64 -4.09 19.09
C ARG A 281 5.02 -3.65 17.68
N PHE A 282 5.23 -2.35 17.46
CA PHE A 282 5.66 -1.82 16.16
C PHE A 282 6.98 -2.45 15.71
N LYS A 283 7.98 -2.52 16.60
CA LYS A 283 9.28 -3.15 16.32
C LYS A 283 9.16 -4.61 15.84
N ASN A 284 8.32 -5.40 16.49
CA ASN A 284 8.15 -6.82 16.20
C ASN A 284 7.36 -7.03 14.91
N PHE A 285 6.18 -6.39 14.79
CA PHE A 285 5.30 -6.56 13.64
C PHE A 285 5.93 -6.00 12.35
N SER A 286 6.65 -4.88 12.40
CA SER A 286 7.42 -4.39 11.24
C SER A 286 8.50 -5.40 10.84
N GLY A 287 9.20 -6.00 11.81
CA GLY A 287 10.19 -7.06 11.56
C GLY A 287 9.61 -8.30 10.87
N HIS A 288 8.40 -8.72 11.21
CA HIS A 288 7.71 -9.82 10.51
C HIS A 288 7.25 -9.40 9.13
N TYR A 289 6.67 -8.20 9.00
CA TYR A 289 6.24 -7.65 7.72
C TYR A 289 7.37 -7.58 6.69
N MET A 290 8.53 -7.03 7.09
CA MET A 290 9.69 -6.91 6.21
C MET A 290 10.20 -8.26 5.72
N ARG A 291 10.23 -9.29 6.60
CA ARG A 291 10.58 -10.66 6.21
C ARG A 291 9.61 -11.23 5.18
N MET A 292 8.31 -11.01 5.37
CA MET A 292 7.29 -11.46 4.41
C MET A 292 7.40 -10.71 3.08
N GLN A 293 7.75 -9.42 3.09
CA GLN A 293 7.94 -8.63 1.87
C GLN A 293 9.17 -9.09 1.07
N GLN A 294 10.25 -9.48 1.76
CA GLN A 294 11.39 -10.12 1.11
C GLN A 294 10.98 -11.47 0.48
N ALA A 295 10.23 -12.30 1.21
CA ALA A 295 9.73 -13.58 0.71
C ALA A 295 8.68 -13.45 -0.42
N SER A 296 8.01 -12.30 -0.55
CA SER A 296 7.12 -12.05 -1.69
C SER A 296 7.87 -11.74 -2.98
N LYS A 297 9.12 -11.28 -2.87
CA LYS A 297 9.99 -10.89 -4.00
C LYS A 297 11.01 -11.95 -4.37
N HIS A 298 11.41 -12.78 -3.42
CA HIS A 298 12.41 -13.82 -3.59
C HIS A 298 11.92 -15.14 -3.02
N LEU A 299 12.29 -16.24 -3.67
CA LEU A 299 11.93 -17.58 -3.19
C LEU A 299 12.82 -17.94 -1.99
N ILE A 300 12.32 -17.70 -0.78
CA ILE A 300 13.01 -18.00 0.48
C ILE A 300 12.61 -19.39 0.98
N PRO A 301 13.56 -20.30 1.28
CA PRO A 301 13.26 -21.62 1.82
C PRO A 301 12.40 -21.56 3.09
N GLY A 302 11.32 -22.34 3.12
CA GLY A 302 10.35 -22.36 4.21
C GLY A 302 9.33 -21.22 4.20
N MET A 303 9.37 -20.32 3.22
CA MET A 303 8.42 -19.21 3.00
C MET A 303 7.94 -19.14 1.53
N GLU A 304 8.08 -20.23 0.78
CA GLU A 304 7.84 -20.28 -0.67
C GLU A 304 6.39 -19.92 -1.03
N TYR A 305 5.43 -20.26 -0.16
CA TYR A 305 4.02 -19.92 -0.37
C TYR A 305 3.79 -18.41 -0.49
N ILE A 306 4.55 -17.59 0.23
CA ILE A 306 4.45 -16.12 0.14
C ILE A 306 4.80 -15.65 -1.27
N PHE A 307 5.87 -16.20 -1.85
CA PHE A 307 6.27 -15.93 -3.23
C PHE A 307 5.18 -16.37 -4.23
N TYR A 308 4.62 -17.57 -4.06
CA TYR A 308 3.58 -18.07 -4.96
C TYR A 308 2.31 -17.22 -4.92
N ASN A 309 1.91 -16.79 -3.72
CA ASN A 309 0.75 -15.91 -3.53
C ASN A 309 0.99 -14.53 -4.14
N ALA A 310 2.20 -13.97 -3.94
CA ALA A 310 2.60 -12.70 -4.51
C ALA A 310 2.65 -12.72 -6.05
N HIS A 311 3.14 -13.80 -6.66
CA HIS A 311 3.10 -13.99 -8.12
C HIS A 311 1.67 -13.95 -8.68
N ASN A 312 0.68 -14.40 -7.90
CA ASN A 312 -0.75 -14.29 -8.26
C ASN A 312 -1.36 -12.91 -7.95
N ASN A 313 -0.56 -11.93 -7.53
CA ASN A 313 -0.97 -10.59 -7.12
C ASN A 313 -1.97 -10.58 -5.95
N PHE A 314 -1.82 -11.51 -5.00
CA PHE A 314 -2.69 -11.55 -3.83
C PHE A 314 -2.23 -10.56 -2.75
N THR A 315 -2.90 -9.41 -2.67
CA THR A 315 -2.47 -8.27 -1.83
C THR A 315 -2.87 -8.37 -0.36
N LEU A 316 -3.90 -9.16 -0.02
CA LEU A 316 -4.40 -9.33 1.35
C LEU A 316 -3.58 -10.33 2.20
N GLN A 317 -2.47 -10.86 1.68
CA GLN A 317 -1.69 -11.88 2.38
C GLN A 317 -1.08 -11.39 3.70
N TYR A 318 -0.55 -10.17 3.74
CA TYR A 318 0.16 -9.66 4.92
C TYR A 318 -0.73 -9.53 6.16
N PRO A 319 -1.91 -8.86 6.11
CA PRO A 319 -2.76 -8.77 7.29
C PRO A 319 -3.25 -10.16 7.76
N LEU A 320 -3.46 -11.12 6.84
CA LEU A 320 -3.83 -12.49 7.21
C LEU A 320 -2.69 -13.21 7.94
N MET A 321 -1.45 -13.08 7.46
CA MET A 321 -0.28 -13.72 8.11
C MET A 321 0.08 -13.08 9.44
N LEU A 322 -0.20 -11.78 9.63
CA LEU A 322 0.02 -11.09 10.90
C LEU A 322 -1.05 -11.39 11.95
N ALA A 323 -2.28 -11.70 11.53
CA ALA A 323 -3.41 -11.89 12.44
C ALA A 323 -3.19 -12.97 13.54
N PRO A 324 -2.67 -14.18 13.25
CA PRO A 324 -2.51 -15.22 14.26
C PRO A 324 -1.32 -15.02 15.21
N LEU A 325 -0.44 -14.05 14.94
CA LEU A 325 0.79 -13.86 15.70
C LEU A 325 0.50 -13.24 17.08
N LYS A 326 1.10 -13.80 18.11
CA LYS A 326 1.08 -13.32 19.50
C LYS A 326 2.42 -12.70 19.89
N ALA A 327 2.41 -11.88 20.93
CA ALA A 327 3.63 -11.22 21.41
C ALA A 327 4.63 -12.21 22.03
N GLU A 328 4.12 -13.29 22.61
CA GLU A 328 4.85 -14.35 23.30
C GLU A 328 5.28 -15.52 22.42
N ASP A 329 4.89 -15.54 21.13
CA ASP A 329 5.30 -16.62 20.22
C ASP A 329 6.83 -16.58 20.01
N ASP A 330 7.47 -17.75 20.07
CA ASP A 330 8.86 -17.90 19.65
C ASP A 330 9.01 -17.85 18.12
N GLN A 331 10.25 -17.73 17.62
CA GLN A 331 10.49 -17.58 16.18
C GLN A 331 10.07 -18.81 15.34
N ASP A 332 10.17 -20.03 15.87
CA ASP A 332 9.72 -21.25 15.17
C ASP A 332 8.19 -21.25 15.03
N THR A 333 7.50 -20.99 16.15
CA THR A 333 6.05 -20.86 16.19
C THR A 333 5.55 -19.79 15.20
N ILE A 334 6.19 -18.62 15.17
CA ILE A 334 5.86 -17.55 14.22
C ILE A 334 6.02 -18.01 12.77
N HIS A 335 7.16 -18.65 12.44
CA HIS A 335 7.40 -19.12 11.07
C HIS A 335 6.39 -20.18 10.63
N ARG A 336 6.03 -21.12 11.52
CA ARG A 336 5.02 -22.15 11.25
C ARG A 336 3.63 -21.54 11.07
N LYS A 337 3.22 -20.58 11.91
CA LYS A 337 1.96 -19.84 11.72
C LYS A 337 1.90 -19.09 10.39
N ILE A 338 2.97 -18.39 10.01
CA ILE A 338 3.08 -17.71 8.72
C ILE A 338 2.96 -18.72 7.57
N ARG A 339 3.63 -19.88 7.67
CA ARG A 339 3.57 -20.93 6.65
C ARG A 339 2.19 -21.59 6.54
N LEU A 340 1.51 -21.82 7.66
CA LEU A 340 0.13 -22.31 7.70
C LEU A 340 -0.81 -21.35 6.94
N VAL A 341 -0.78 -20.06 7.28
CA VAL A 341 -1.66 -19.07 6.63
C VAL A 341 -1.31 -18.88 5.16
N SER A 342 -0.04 -18.69 4.82
CA SER A 342 0.38 -18.55 3.41
C SER A 342 0.09 -19.81 2.59
N GLY A 343 0.25 -21.00 3.18
CA GLY A 343 -0.10 -22.28 2.57
C GLY A 343 -1.60 -22.46 2.36
N TYR A 344 -2.43 -21.95 3.27
CA TYR A 344 -3.89 -21.87 3.07
C TYR A 344 -4.24 -20.95 1.89
N LEU A 345 -3.60 -19.77 1.82
CA LEU A 345 -3.85 -18.82 0.72
C LEU A 345 -3.43 -19.39 -0.63
N ASP A 346 -2.34 -20.16 -0.68
CA ASP A 346 -1.89 -20.87 -1.87
C ASP A 346 -2.96 -21.86 -2.37
N ILE A 347 -3.58 -22.63 -1.46
CA ILE A 347 -4.70 -23.53 -1.79
C ILE A 347 -5.93 -22.74 -2.27
N PHE A 348 -6.30 -21.68 -1.55
CA PHE A 348 -7.45 -20.84 -1.87
C PHE A 348 -7.34 -20.22 -3.27
N ILE A 349 -6.17 -19.68 -3.60
CA ILE A 349 -5.88 -19.07 -4.91
C ILE A 349 -5.95 -20.12 -6.01
N ALA A 350 -5.30 -21.27 -5.83
CA ALA A 350 -5.27 -22.33 -6.84
C ALA A 350 -6.67 -22.89 -7.13
N ARG A 351 -7.46 -23.20 -6.09
CA ARG A 351 -8.85 -23.68 -6.24
C ARG A 351 -9.74 -22.65 -6.94
N ARG A 352 -9.64 -21.38 -6.58
CA ARG A 352 -10.41 -20.32 -7.26
C ARG A 352 -10.01 -20.17 -8.73
N ALA A 353 -8.72 -20.21 -9.02
CA ALA A 353 -8.21 -20.08 -10.38
C ALA A 353 -8.74 -21.18 -11.30
N VAL A 354 -8.65 -22.45 -10.90
CA VAL A 354 -9.11 -23.58 -11.73
C VAL A 354 -10.64 -23.64 -11.88
N ASN A 355 -11.38 -22.97 -11.01
CA ASN A 355 -12.85 -22.83 -11.08
C ASN A 355 -13.30 -21.50 -11.70
N PHE A 356 -12.41 -20.75 -12.37
CA PHE A 356 -12.72 -19.46 -13.00
C PHE A 356 -13.33 -18.42 -12.06
N ARG A 357 -12.96 -18.47 -10.77
CA ARG A 357 -13.40 -17.50 -9.77
C ARG A 357 -12.43 -16.33 -9.71
N THR A 358 -12.97 -15.11 -9.68
CA THR A 358 -12.15 -13.91 -9.53
C THR A 358 -11.44 -13.85 -8.17
N LEU A 359 -10.25 -13.25 -8.17
CA LEU A 359 -9.45 -12.89 -7.00
C LEU A 359 -9.41 -11.38 -6.77
N ASP A 360 -10.24 -10.61 -7.49
CA ASP A 360 -10.31 -9.16 -7.34
C ASP A 360 -10.69 -8.82 -5.91
N TYR A 361 -10.07 -7.77 -5.38
CA TYR A 361 -10.22 -7.35 -3.99
C TYR A 361 -11.69 -7.29 -3.54
N SER A 362 -12.56 -6.66 -4.33
CA SER A 362 -13.98 -6.51 -4.03
C SER A 362 -14.71 -7.84 -3.84
N SER A 363 -14.26 -8.90 -4.52
CA SER A 363 -14.86 -10.23 -4.46
C SER A 363 -14.49 -10.98 -3.19
N ILE A 364 -13.23 -10.86 -2.74
CA ILE A 364 -12.66 -11.67 -1.65
C ILE A 364 -12.55 -10.93 -0.31
N VAL A 365 -12.64 -9.59 -0.29
CA VAL A 365 -12.33 -8.78 0.91
C VAL A 365 -13.13 -9.20 2.14
N TYR A 366 -14.42 -9.52 1.99
CA TYR A 366 -15.26 -9.98 3.10
C TYR A 366 -14.84 -11.36 3.62
N THR A 367 -14.57 -12.29 2.71
CA THR A 367 -14.09 -13.64 3.07
C THR A 367 -12.76 -13.54 3.81
N MET A 368 -11.86 -12.69 3.34
CA MET A 368 -10.55 -12.48 3.96
C MET A 368 -10.65 -11.73 5.29
N PHE A 369 -11.53 -10.74 5.40
CA PHE A 369 -11.80 -10.04 6.66
C PHE A 369 -12.33 -10.99 7.73
N ASN A 370 -13.32 -11.82 7.39
CA ASN A 370 -13.86 -12.81 8.33
C ASN A 370 -12.79 -13.83 8.74
N LEU A 371 -12.03 -14.36 7.77
CA LEU A 371 -10.92 -15.27 8.06
C LEU A 371 -9.90 -14.62 9.00
N MET A 372 -9.52 -13.36 8.74
CA MET A 372 -8.57 -12.61 9.55
C MET A 372 -9.03 -12.47 11.01
N LYS A 373 -10.34 -12.22 11.22
CA LYS A 373 -10.92 -12.19 12.57
C LYS A 373 -10.88 -13.56 13.24
N GLU A 374 -11.28 -14.60 12.51
CA GLU A 374 -11.36 -15.95 13.04
C GLU A 374 -10.00 -16.53 13.43
N ILE A 375 -8.94 -16.21 12.70
CA ILE A 375 -7.58 -16.71 12.99
C ILE A 375 -6.78 -15.83 13.94
N ARG A 376 -7.34 -14.70 14.39
CA ARG A 376 -6.61 -13.72 15.18
C ARG A 376 -6.14 -14.33 16.50
N GLU A 377 -4.85 -14.22 16.77
CA GLU A 377 -4.21 -14.71 18.00
C GLU A 377 -4.55 -16.17 18.34
N LEU A 378 -4.77 -17.03 17.34
CA LEU A 378 -4.87 -18.46 17.59
C LEU A 378 -3.49 -19.05 17.90
N ASP A 379 -3.45 -20.05 18.78
CA ASP A 379 -2.27 -20.91 18.92
C ASP A 379 -2.06 -21.77 17.67
N LEU A 380 -0.88 -22.35 17.54
CA LEU A 380 -0.48 -23.07 16.34
C LEU A 380 -1.42 -24.22 15.97
N HIS A 381 -1.85 -25.01 16.96
CA HIS A 381 -2.70 -26.18 16.74
C HIS A 381 -4.11 -25.74 16.32
N THR A 382 -4.72 -24.83 17.08
CA THR A 382 -6.06 -24.31 16.76
C THR A 382 -6.10 -23.60 15.40
N LEU A 383 -5.04 -22.86 15.06
CA LEU A 383 -4.88 -22.24 13.74
C LEU A 383 -4.90 -23.29 12.62
N ALA A 384 -4.10 -24.35 12.74
CA ALA A 384 -4.03 -25.41 11.73
C ALA A 384 -5.41 -26.08 11.52
N GLU A 385 -6.11 -26.41 12.61
CA GLU A 385 -7.45 -27.01 12.54
C GLU A 385 -8.49 -26.07 11.92
N THR A 386 -8.45 -24.78 12.27
CA THR A 386 -9.33 -23.78 11.67
C THR A 386 -9.08 -23.64 10.16
N LEU A 387 -7.82 -23.57 9.73
CA LEU A 387 -7.48 -23.47 8.31
C LEU A 387 -7.84 -24.74 7.54
N LYS A 388 -7.65 -25.94 8.11
CA LYS A 388 -8.13 -27.21 7.55
C LYS A 388 -9.64 -27.18 7.34
N SER A 389 -10.39 -26.80 8.37
CA SER A 389 -11.86 -26.68 8.29
C SER A 389 -12.27 -25.70 7.19
N LYS A 390 -11.56 -24.58 7.04
CA LYS A 390 -11.83 -23.61 5.98
C LYS A 390 -11.57 -24.16 4.59
N VAL A 391 -10.52 -24.96 4.39
CA VAL A 391 -10.27 -25.65 3.11
C VAL A 391 -11.33 -26.70 2.82
N ALA A 392 -11.78 -27.44 3.84
CA ALA A 392 -12.84 -28.44 3.69
C ALA A 392 -14.19 -27.81 3.32
N SER A 393 -14.48 -26.60 3.80
CA SER A 393 -15.72 -25.88 3.53
C SER A 393 -15.71 -25.04 2.24
N MET A 394 -14.66 -25.08 1.43
CA MET A 394 -14.62 -24.32 0.17
C MET A 394 -15.54 -24.97 -0.87
N ASP A 395 -16.36 -24.16 -1.54
CA ASP A 395 -17.17 -24.61 -2.68
C ASP A 395 -16.30 -25.01 -3.87
N GLU A 396 -15.13 -24.38 -4.02
CA GLU A 396 -14.19 -24.68 -5.09
C GLU A 396 -13.29 -25.90 -4.78
N SER A 397 -13.18 -26.84 -5.72
CA SER A 397 -12.31 -28.03 -5.65
C SER A 397 -11.39 -28.13 -6.88
N PHE A 398 -10.46 -29.09 -6.88
CA PHE A 398 -9.63 -29.35 -8.06
C PHE A 398 -10.36 -30.07 -9.20
N ASP A 399 -11.63 -30.47 -9.02
CA ASP A 399 -12.46 -30.96 -10.13
C ASP A 399 -12.64 -29.91 -11.23
N GLY A 400 -12.52 -28.62 -10.88
CA GLY A 400 -12.51 -27.51 -11.85
C GLY A 400 -11.41 -27.63 -12.91
N VAL A 401 -10.30 -28.34 -12.61
CA VAL A 401 -9.22 -28.60 -13.57
C VAL A 401 -9.75 -29.27 -14.83
N SER A 402 -10.75 -30.15 -14.72
CA SER A 402 -11.36 -30.86 -15.87
C SER A 402 -11.85 -29.93 -16.98
N ARG A 403 -12.28 -28.72 -16.63
CA ARG A 403 -12.77 -27.69 -17.56
C ARG A 403 -11.81 -26.51 -17.70
N PHE A 404 -10.69 -26.52 -16.98
CA PHE A 404 -9.76 -25.41 -16.96
C PHE A 404 -8.99 -25.32 -18.28
N SER A 405 -9.11 -24.16 -18.93
CA SER A 405 -8.67 -23.94 -20.30
C SER A 405 -8.10 -22.54 -20.50
N LEU A 406 -7.23 -22.42 -21.50
CA LEU A 406 -6.47 -21.23 -21.86
C LEU A 406 -7.36 -20.20 -22.57
N ASN A 407 -7.41 -19.02 -21.97
CA ASN A 407 -7.98 -17.80 -22.52
C ASN A 407 -7.21 -16.60 -21.95
N LEU A 408 -7.61 -15.38 -22.30
CA LEU A 408 -6.92 -14.16 -21.87
C LEU A 408 -6.84 -14.02 -20.34
N TRP A 409 -7.90 -14.42 -19.63
CA TRP A 409 -7.96 -14.35 -18.17
C TRP A 409 -7.15 -15.47 -17.51
N SER A 410 -7.30 -16.70 -17.98
CA SER A 410 -6.68 -17.89 -17.36
C SER A 410 -5.20 -18.03 -17.68
N LYS A 411 -4.68 -17.37 -18.72
CA LYS A 411 -3.28 -17.47 -19.17
C LYS A 411 -2.26 -17.35 -18.04
N ARG A 412 -2.41 -16.35 -17.16
CA ARG A 412 -1.48 -16.13 -16.04
C ARG A 412 -1.53 -17.27 -15.02
N TYR A 413 -2.73 -17.79 -14.76
CA TYR A 413 -2.94 -18.87 -13.79
C TYR A 413 -2.50 -20.22 -14.35
N ILE A 414 -2.73 -20.48 -15.64
CA ILE A 414 -2.21 -21.68 -16.32
C ILE A 414 -0.70 -21.67 -16.28
N GLN A 415 -0.05 -20.55 -16.61
CA GLN A 415 1.41 -20.47 -16.50
C GLN A 415 1.88 -20.76 -15.07
N HIS A 416 1.23 -20.17 -14.06
CA HIS A 416 1.56 -20.40 -12.66
C HIS A 416 1.39 -21.88 -12.25
N ILE A 417 0.26 -22.49 -12.59
CA ILE A 417 -0.06 -23.88 -12.24
C ILE A 417 0.88 -24.84 -12.97
N LEU A 418 1.13 -24.67 -14.27
CA LEU A 418 2.11 -25.48 -15.00
C LEU A 418 3.52 -25.36 -14.42
N ALA A 419 3.93 -24.15 -14.01
CA ALA A 419 5.22 -23.93 -13.37
C ALA A 419 5.31 -24.64 -12.00
N ARG A 420 4.25 -24.57 -11.19
CA ARG A 420 4.15 -25.30 -9.91
C ARG A 420 4.18 -26.80 -10.10
N MET A 421 3.42 -27.35 -11.07
CA MET A 421 3.44 -28.77 -11.39
C MET A 421 4.82 -29.23 -11.85
N THR A 422 5.42 -28.48 -12.79
CA THR A 422 6.75 -28.81 -13.33
C THR A 422 7.80 -28.83 -12.23
N GLN A 423 7.88 -27.75 -11.43
CA GLN A 423 8.83 -27.64 -10.34
C GLN A 423 8.61 -28.72 -9.27
N TYR A 424 7.36 -29.01 -8.92
CA TYR A 424 7.04 -30.02 -7.91
C TYR A 424 7.48 -31.41 -8.34
N ILE A 425 7.11 -31.84 -9.55
CA ILE A 425 7.46 -33.17 -10.08
C ILE A 425 8.97 -33.34 -10.19
N GLU A 426 9.67 -32.29 -10.64
CA GLU A 426 11.14 -32.28 -10.69
C GLU A 426 11.77 -32.39 -9.31
N ALA A 427 11.28 -31.63 -8.34
CA ALA A 427 11.77 -31.69 -6.96
C ALA A 427 11.54 -33.09 -6.34
N GLN A 428 10.35 -33.68 -6.51
CA GLN A 428 10.06 -35.05 -6.04
C GLN A 428 10.91 -36.11 -6.76
N SER A 429 11.37 -35.81 -7.97
CA SER A 429 12.23 -36.70 -8.77
C SER A 429 13.74 -36.42 -8.58
N GLY A 430 14.12 -35.57 -7.62
CA GLY A 430 15.52 -35.24 -7.34
C GLY A 430 16.20 -34.36 -8.41
N VAL A 431 15.42 -33.71 -9.28
CA VAL A 431 15.92 -32.75 -10.27
C VAL A 431 15.95 -31.36 -9.65
N VAL A 432 17.10 -30.68 -9.73
CA VAL A 432 17.23 -29.30 -9.27
C VAL A 432 16.36 -28.40 -10.14
N SER A 433 15.37 -27.78 -9.51
CA SER A 433 14.35 -26.98 -10.19
C SER A 433 13.91 -25.79 -9.34
N SER A 434 13.57 -24.69 -10.01
CA SER A 434 13.09 -23.47 -9.36
C SER A 434 11.85 -22.95 -10.06
N PHE A 435 10.80 -22.68 -9.28
CA PHE A 435 9.55 -22.10 -9.78
C PHE A 435 9.82 -20.76 -10.47
N GLU A 436 10.70 -19.94 -9.90
CA GLU A 436 11.09 -18.63 -10.43
C GLU A 436 11.61 -18.72 -11.87
N THR A 437 12.33 -19.79 -12.21
CA THR A 437 12.85 -20.00 -13.57
C THR A 437 11.74 -20.13 -14.61
N TYR A 438 10.62 -20.78 -14.27
CA TYR A 438 9.50 -21.00 -15.18
C TYR A 438 8.58 -19.79 -15.35
N VAL A 439 8.61 -18.85 -14.40
CA VAL A 439 7.76 -17.65 -14.44
C VAL A 439 8.51 -16.37 -14.79
N SER A 440 9.83 -16.35 -14.63
CA SER A 440 10.65 -15.18 -14.90
C SER A 440 10.59 -14.73 -16.36
N ARG A 441 10.48 -13.41 -16.54
CA ARG A 441 10.58 -12.73 -17.83
C ARG A 441 11.96 -12.14 -18.10
N GLU A 442 12.85 -12.20 -17.11
CA GLU A 442 14.18 -11.57 -17.14
C GLU A 442 15.27 -12.50 -17.68
N ILE A 443 14.97 -13.80 -17.80
CA ILE A 443 15.90 -14.77 -18.37
C ILE A 443 15.95 -14.66 -19.92
N LYS A 444 17.10 -14.99 -20.51
CA LYS A 444 17.35 -14.89 -21.97
C LYS A 444 16.30 -15.60 -22.83
N LYS A 445 15.77 -16.72 -22.36
CA LYS A 445 14.74 -17.51 -23.03
C LYS A 445 13.61 -17.80 -22.02
N PRO A 446 12.65 -16.88 -21.83
CA PRO A 446 11.57 -17.08 -20.87
C PRO A 446 10.72 -18.28 -21.29
N PHE A 447 10.13 -18.95 -20.29
CA PHE A 447 9.21 -20.05 -20.56
C PHE A 447 7.86 -19.50 -21.04
N GLU A 448 7.29 -20.19 -22.03
CA GLU A 448 6.00 -19.89 -22.65
C GLU A 448 5.14 -21.14 -22.63
N ILE A 449 3.82 -20.92 -22.64
CA ILE A 449 2.85 -21.99 -22.80
C ILE A 449 2.97 -22.51 -24.23
N GLU A 450 3.27 -23.79 -24.38
CA GLU A 450 3.21 -24.54 -25.63
C GLU A 450 1.96 -25.42 -25.65
N HIS A 451 1.33 -25.48 -26.81
CA HIS A 451 0.24 -26.42 -27.10
C HIS A 451 0.82 -27.67 -27.75
N ILE A 452 0.50 -28.83 -27.19
CA ILE A 452 0.91 -30.12 -27.75
C ILE A 452 0.28 -30.27 -29.15
N TRP A 453 -1.01 -29.97 -29.31
CA TRP A 453 -1.63 -29.87 -30.63
C TRP A 453 -1.26 -28.56 -31.37
N ALA A 454 -0.78 -28.69 -32.61
CA ALA A 454 -0.68 -27.57 -33.52
C ALA A 454 -2.09 -27.03 -33.87
N ASN A 455 -2.23 -25.74 -34.14
CA ASN A 455 -3.53 -25.16 -34.51
C ASN A 455 -3.91 -25.52 -35.96
N LYS A 456 -4.26 -26.79 -36.19
CA LYS A 456 -4.55 -27.39 -37.50
C LYS A 456 -5.73 -28.36 -37.40
N TYR A 457 -6.94 -27.82 -37.28
CA TYR A 457 -8.19 -28.60 -37.19
C TYR A 457 -8.28 -29.73 -38.24
N ARG A 458 -7.81 -29.51 -39.47
CA ARG A 458 -7.79 -30.53 -40.55
C ARG A 458 -7.11 -31.85 -40.16
N ARG A 459 -6.18 -31.86 -39.19
CA ARG A 459 -5.48 -33.05 -38.70
C ARG A 459 -6.26 -33.85 -37.65
N HIS A 460 -7.37 -33.32 -37.14
CA HIS A 460 -8.16 -33.88 -36.04
C HIS A 460 -9.64 -34.07 -36.40
N ARG A 461 -9.98 -34.08 -37.70
CA ARG A 461 -11.37 -34.28 -38.20
C ARG A 461 -11.94 -35.66 -37.90
N ASP A 462 -11.09 -36.61 -37.52
CA ASP A 462 -11.49 -37.92 -37.04
C ASP A 462 -12.07 -37.89 -35.61
N GLU A 463 -11.83 -36.82 -34.85
CA GLU A 463 -12.24 -36.71 -33.43
C GLU A 463 -13.12 -35.49 -33.12
N PHE A 464 -13.19 -34.51 -34.03
CA PHE A 464 -13.91 -33.26 -33.85
C PHE A 464 -14.71 -32.88 -35.10
N ASP A 465 -16.00 -32.59 -34.90
CA ASP A 465 -16.92 -32.25 -36.00
C ASP A 465 -16.77 -30.79 -36.45
N THR A 466 -16.25 -29.92 -35.58
CA THR A 466 -16.13 -28.47 -35.82
C THR A 466 -14.78 -27.92 -35.39
N GLU A 467 -14.38 -26.77 -35.96
CA GLU A 467 -13.14 -26.10 -35.60
C GLU A 467 -13.22 -25.47 -34.20
N GLU A 468 -14.43 -25.07 -33.79
CA GLU A 468 -14.74 -24.55 -32.46
C GLU A 468 -14.53 -25.61 -31.37
N GLU A 469 -15.06 -26.82 -31.56
CA GLU A 469 -14.87 -27.93 -30.59
C GLU A 469 -13.38 -28.28 -30.45
N PHE A 470 -12.65 -28.35 -31.57
CA PHE A 470 -11.20 -28.55 -31.56
C PHE A 470 -10.46 -27.44 -30.81
N ALA A 471 -10.82 -26.17 -31.04
CA ALA A 471 -10.20 -25.04 -30.38
C ALA A 471 -10.47 -25.02 -28.85
N GLU A 472 -11.68 -25.38 -28.43
CA GLU A 472 -12.01 -25.51 -27.01
C GLU A 472 -11.17 -26.60 -26.33
N TYR A 473 -11.07 -27.77 -26.97
CA TYR A 473 -10.33 -28.91 -26.44
C TYR A 473 -8.82 -28.64 -26.38
N ARG A 474 -8.26 -28.12 -27.47
CA ARG A 474 -6.85 -27.71 -27.56
C ARG A 474 -6.46 -26.71 -26.47
N ASN A 475 -7.39 -25.87 -26.02
CA ASN A 475 -7.08 -24.91 -24.96
C ASN A 475 -7.13 -25.50 -23.56
N ARG A 476 -7.62 -26.73 -23.34
CA ARG A 476 -7.61 -27.36 -22.01
C ARG A 476 -6.19 -27.53 -21.49
N ILE A 477 -6.00 -27.40 -20.18
CA ILE A 477 -4.65 -27.41 -19.58
C ILE A 477 -3.88 -28.71 -19.86
N GLY A 478 -4.56 -29.86 -20.04
CA GLY A 478 -3.94 -31.13 -20.45
C GLY A 478 -3.17 -31.09 -21.78
N ASP A 479 -3.51 -30.20 -22.72
CA ASP A 479 -2.77 -29.96 -23.97
C ASP A 479 -1.55 -29.05 -23.77
N LEU A 480 -1.33 -28.52 -22.56
CA LEU A 480 -0.40 -27.42 -22.33
C LEU A 480 0.82 -27.87 -21.52
N VAL A 481 1.98 -27.39 -21.94
CA VAL A 481 3.26 -27.52 -21.23
C VAL A 481 4.02 -26.19 -21.26
N LEU A 482 5.07 -26.06 -20.45
CA LEU A 482 5.96 -24.90 -20.52
C LEU A 482 7.23 -25.24 -21.29
N LEU A 483 7.63 -24.38 -22.23
CA LEU A 483 8.89 -24.52 -22.97
C LEU A 483 9.62 -23.18 -23.11
N PRO A 484 10.96 -23.17 -23.19
CA PRO A 484 11.71 -21.94 -23.45
C PRO A 484 11.33 -21.34 -24.82
N ARG A 485 11.06 -20.03 -24.88
CA ARG A 485 10.59 -19.28 -26.08
C ARG A 485 11.26 -19.68 -27.40
N GLY A 486 12.59 -19.76 -27.44
CA GLY A 486 13.31 -20.13 -28.67
C GLY A 486 13.17 -21.61 -29.07
N PHE A 487 13.03 -22.50 -28.08
CA PHE A 487 12.76 -23.91 -28.34
C PHE A 487 11.32 -24.10 -28.81
N ASN A 488 10.38 -23.43 -28.12
CA ASN A 488 8.96 -23.40 -28.48
C ASN A 488 8.75 -22.96 -29.94
N GLN A 489 9.37 -21.84 -30.33
CA GLN A 489 9.32 -21.32 -31.70
C GLN A 489 9.87 -22.31 -32.75
N SER A 490 10.87 -23.13 -32.40
CA SER A 490 11.47 -24.12 -33.31
C SER A 490 10.55 -25.32 -33.60
N LEU A 491 9.54 -25.55 -32.76
CA LEU A 491 8.55 -26.60 -32.96
C LEU A 491 7.46 -26.15 -33.93
N GLY A 492 6.95 -24.92 -33.79
CA GLY A 492 5.92 -24.37 -34.67
C GLY A 492 4.71 -25.30 -34.82
N ASP A 493 4.21 -25.45 -36.05
CA ASP A 493 3.05 -26.29 -36.38
C ASP A 493 3.39 -27.78 -36.65
N LYS A 494 4.52 -28.28 -36.13
CA LYS A 494 4.92 -29.68 -36.31
C LYS A 494 3.86 -30.65 -35.73
N PRO A 495 3.71 -31.85 -36.34
CA PRO A 495 2.90 -32.92 -35.75
C PRO A 495 3.40 -33.36 -34.37
N TYR A 496 2.53 -33.99 -33.59
CA TYR A 496 2.85 -34.45 -32.24
C TYR A 496 4.04 -35.41 -32.23
N GLU A 497 4.10 -36.32 -33.19
CA GLU A 497 5.10 -37.38 -33.33
C GLU A 497 6.53 -36.82 -33.50
N ASP A 498 6.64 -35.58 -33.97
CA ASP A 498 7.90 -34.85 -34.06
C ASP A 498 8.16 -34.02 -32.80
N LYS A 499 7.11 -33.41 -32.21
CA LYS A 499 7.22 -32.63 -30.97
C LYS A 499 7.64 -33.49 -29.78
N VAL A 500 7.08 -34.68 -29.61
CA VAL A 500 7.34 -35.57 -28.46
C VAL A 500 8.81 -35.96 -28.34
N LYS A 501 9.47 -36.24 -29.47
CA LYS A 501 10.91 -36.53 -29.53
C LYS A 501 11.74 -35.34 -29.03
N ALA A 502 11.30 -34.12 -29.33
CA ALA A 502 11.95 -32.90 -28.90
C ALA A 502 11.69 -32.62 -27.40
N TYR A 503 10.50 -32.94 -26.90
CA TYR A 503 10.14 -32.79 -25.48
C TYR A 503 11.00 -33.62 -24.55
N PHE A 504 11.57 -34.74 -25.02
CA PHE A 504 12.46 -35.57 -24.21
C PHE A 504 13.63 -34.78 -23.59
N GLY A 505 14.15 -33.78 -24.31
CA GLY A 505 15.25 -32.92 -23.85
C GLY A 505 14.81 -31.71 -22.99
N GLN A 506 13.55 -31.65 -22.54
CA GLN A 506 12.98 -30.51 -21.82
C GLN A 506 12.65 -30.87 -20.37
N ASN A 507 11.87 -30.03 -19.68
CA ASN A 507 11.46 -30.26 -18.28
C ASN A 507 10.69 -31.57 -18.13
N LEU A 508 10.65 -32.09 -16.90
CA LEU A 508 10.15 -33.45 -16.64
C LEU A 508 8.67 -33.63 -17.01
N LEU A 509 7.84 -32.58 -16.92
CA LEU A 509 6.42 -32.63 -17.29
C LEU A 509 6.20 -32.75 -18.82
N ALA A 510 7.05 -32.09 -19.62
CA ALA A 510 7.04 -32.26 -21.08
C ALA A 510 7.70 -33.59 -21.47
N ARG A 511 8.83 -33.92 -20.85
CA ARG A 511 9.58 -35.16 -21.07
C ARG A 511 8.74 -36.41 -20.79
N SER A 512 7.82 -36.37 -19.83
CA SER A 512 6.93 -37.50 -19.48
C SER A 512 5.98 -37.95 -20.61
N LEU A 513 5.85 -37.17 -21.69
CA LEU A 513 5.13 -37.59 -22.89
C LEU A 513 5.89 -38.66 -23.68
N ASP A 514 7.22 -38.66 -23.64
CA ASP A 514 8.07 -39.59 -24.39
C ASP A 514 8.33 -40.88 -23.60
N LYS A 515 8.27 -42.03 -24.28
CA LYS A 515 8.53 -43.36 -23.67
C LYS A 515 9.92 -43.50 -23.06
N GLN A 516 10.91 -42.77 -23.56
CA GLN A 516 12.26 -42.79 -23.00
C GLN A 516 12.32 -42.19 -21.60
N CYS A 517 11.36 -41.35 -21.19
CA CYS A 517 11.30 -40.80 -19.83
C CYS A 517 11.16 -41.88 -18.75
N TYR A 518 10.53 -43.01 -19.11
CA TYR A 518 10.24 -44.14 -18.23
C TYR A 518 11.34 -45.21 -18.29
N GLN A 519 12.43 -44.94 -19.00
CA GLN A 519 13.59 -45.81 -19.12
C GLN A 519 14.76 -45.16 -18.39
N ASN A 520 15.46 -45.94 -17.54
CA ASN A 520 16.68 -45.48 -16.85
C ASN A 520 16.51 -44.17 -16.03
N ASN A 521 15.31 -43.91 -15.51
CA ASN A 521 14.99 -42.74 -14.70
C ASN A 521 14.43 -43.17 -13.32
N PRO A 522 15.27 -43.79 -12.47
CA PRO A 522 14.82 -44.46 -11.25
C PRO A 522 14.13 -43.51 -10.27
N SER A 523 14.60 -42.27 -10.12
CA SER A 523 14.00 -41.29 -9.21
C SER A 523 12.58 -40.90 -9.62
N PHE A 524 12.34 -40.68 -10.92
CA PHE A 524 10.99 -40.38 -11.42
C PHE A 524 10.06 -41.59 -11.31
N LEU A 525 10.54 -42.79 -11.63
CA LEU A 525 9.76 -44.02 -11.49
C LEU A 525 9.40 -44.30 -10.02
N GLN A 526 10.32 -44.02 -9.10
CA GLN A 526 10.06 -44.11 -7.66
C GLN A 526 8.97 -43.10 -7.23
N TYR A 527 9.04 -41.86 -7.70
CA TYR A 527 8.00 -40.86 -7.44
C TYR A 527 6.63 -41.30 -7.99
N ILE A 528 6.55 -41.80 -9.22
CA ILE A 528 5.31 -42.32 -9.80
C ILE A 528 4.72 -43.43 -8.91
N HIS A 529 5.56 -44.39 -8.50
CA HIS A 529 5.12 -45.49 -7.66
C HIS A 529 4.63 -45.03 -6.28
N GLN A 530 5.30 -44.05 -5.66
CA GLN A 530 4.94 -43.53 -4.35
C GLN A 530 3.68 -42.66 -4.37
N SER A 531 3.55 -41.80 -5.37
CA SER A 531 2.40 -40.89 -5.52
C SER A 531 1.15 -41.60 -6.05
N GLY A 532 1.31 -42.69 -6.80
CA GLY A 532 0.21 -43.37 -7.47
C GLY A 532 -0.37 -42.58 -8.65
N LEU A 533 0.31 -41.52 -9.10
CA LEU A 533 -0.15 -40.69 -10.22
C LEU A 533 -0.08 -41.47 -11.54
N PRO A 534 -1.12 -41.36 -12.41
CA PRO A 534 -1.22 -42.14 -13.64
C PRO A 534 -0.35 -41.57 -14.78
N PHE A 535 0.95 -41.41 -14.54
CA PHE A 535 1.89 -41.04 -15.58
C PHE A 535 2.05 -42.19 -16.58
N ARG A 536 1.91 -41.88 -17.87
CA ARG A 536 2.24 -42.80 -18.95
C ARG A 536 2.82 -42.06 -20.17
N PRO A 537 3.60 -42.74 -21.01
CA PRO A 537 3.98 -42.19 -22.30
C PRO A 537 2.78 -42.17 -23.25
N HIS A 538 2.85 -41.26 -24.22
CA HIS A 538 1.84 -41.09 -25.25
C HIS A 538 2.56 -41.20 -26.61
N GLU A 539 2.42 -42.34 -27.31
CA GLU A 539 3.06 -42.50 -28.63
C GLU A 539 2.30 -41.73 -29.73
N THR A 540 0.99 -41.64 -29.56
CA THR A 540 0.08 -40.73 -30.27
C THR A 540 -0.55 -39.77 -29.26
N PHE A 541 -1.08 -38.64 -29.73
CA PHE A 541 -1.78 -37.70 -28.86
C PHE A 541 -3.16 -37.37 -29.43
N LYS A 542 -4.15 -38.15 -29.00
CA LYS A 542 -5.55 -38.10 -29.40
C LYS A 542 -6.41 -37.53 -28.27
N LYS A 543 -7.72 -37.34 -28.51
CA LYS A 543 -8.66 -36.74 -27.54
C LYS A 543 -8.60 -37.44 -26.18
N ALA A 544 -8.55 -38.78 -26.17
CA ALA A 544 -8.43 -39.58 -24.97
C ALA A 544 -7.12 -39.33 -24.19
N ASP A 545 -5.99 -39.18 -24.89
CA ASP A 545 -4.69 -38.86 -24.25
C ASP A 545 -4.72 -37.50 -23.54
N LEU A 546 -5.38 -36.52 -24.15
CA LEU A 546 -5.58 -35.20 -23.55
C LEU A 546 -6.43 -35.27 -22.28
N ASP A 547 -7.52 -36.04 -22.30
CA ASP A 547 -8.39 -36.21 -21.14
C ASP A 547 -7.69 -36.93 -19.98
N GLU A 548 -6.87 -37.92 -20.30
CA GLU A 548 -6.04 -38.57 -19.30
C GLU A 548 -5.01 -37.61 -18.69
N ARG A 549 -4.41 -36.73 -19.51
CA ARG A 549 -3.55 -35.66 -18.98
C ARG A 549 -4.30 -34.63 -18.16
N GLN A 550 -5.54 -34.30 -18.52
CA GLN A 550 -6.41 -33.46 -17.68
C GLN A 550 -6.60 -34.08 -16.31
N LYS A 551 -6.89 -35.39 -16.26
CA LYS A 551 -7.03 -36.10 -14.99
C LYS A 551 -5.72 -36.17 -14.22
N LEU A 552 -4.61 -36.45 -14.89
CA LEU A 552 -3.28 -36.41 -14.27
C LEU A 552 -2.97 -35.04 -13.65
N TYR A 553 -3.23 -33.95 -14.38
CA TYR A 553 -3.01 -32.59 -13.89
C TYR A 553 -3.91 -32.25 -12.69
N GLN A 554 -5.17 -32.71 -12.68
CA GLN A 554 -6.04 -32.60 -11.52
C GLN A 554 -5.39 -33.28 -10.30
N LEU A 555 -4.92 -34.53 -10.44
CA LEU A 555 -4.34 -35.29 -9.34
C LEU A 555 -3.01 -34.68 -8.85
N ILE A 556 -2.17 -34.17 -9.76
CA ILE A 556 -0.97 -33.41 -9.38
C ILE A 556 -1.36 -32.18 -8.57
N CYS A 557 -2.42 -31.45 -8.96
CA CYS A 557 -2.91 -30.32 -8.18
C CYS A 557 -3.35 -30.76 -6.77
N GLU A 558 -4.09 -31.86 -6.66
CA GLU A 558 -4.52 -32.41 -5.36
C GLU A 558 -3.33 -32.80 -4.47
N GLU A 559 -2.25 -33.33 -5.04
CA GLU A 559 -1.02 -33.65 -4.30
C GLU A 559 -0.29 -32.38 -3.85
N ILE A 560 -0.05 -31.43 -4.77
CA ILE A 560 0.63 -30.16 -4.48
C ILE A 560 -0.13 -29.42 -3.38
N TRP A 561 -1.42 -29.19 -3.58
CA TRP A 561 -2.31 -28.38 -2.75
C TRP A 561 -3.09 -29.20 -1.71
N SER A 562 -2.53 -30.32 -1.27
CA SER A 562 -3.11 -31.16 -0.22
C SER A 562 -3.16 -30.43 1.14
N PRO A 563 -4.30 -30.47 1.86
CA PRO A 563 -4.41 -29.96 3.23
C PRO A 563 -3.52 -30.69 4.24
N ALA A 564 -3.02 -31.89 3.91
CA ALA A 564 -2.10 -32.65 4.76
C ALA A 564 -0.77 -31.89 5.02
N ARG A 565 -0.47 -30.84 4.24
CA ARG A 565 0.65 -29.93 4.52
C ARG A 565 0.54 -29.27 5.90
N PHE A 566 -0.68 -29.08 6.42
CA PHE A 566 -0.89 -28.45 7.72
C PHE A 566 -0.45 -29.37 8.87
N ASP A 567 -0.52 -30.70 8.70
CA ASP A 567 -0.07 -31.68 9.70
C ASP A 567 1.44 -31.65 9.88
N LYS A 568 2.19 -31.45 8.79
CA LYS A 568 3.66 -31.30 8.83
C LYS A 568 4.08 -30.13 9.71
N GLU A 569 3.31 -29.04 9.68
CA GLU A 569 3.54 -27.88 10.52
C GLU A 569 3.12 -28.09 11.98
N LEU A 570 2.55 -29.23 12.35
CA LEU A 570 2.29 -29.63 13.73
C LEU A 570 3.34 -30.61 14.28
N GLY A 571 4.32 -31.03 13.45
CA GLY A 571 5.32 -32.03 13.82
C GLY A 571 4.90 -33.47 13.53
N GLY A 572 3.95 -33.66 12.61
CA GLY A 572 3.54 -34.97 12.07
C GLY A 572 4.44 -35.50 10.97
#